data_AF-A0A2R6DPB8-F1
#
_entry.id   AF-A0A2R6DPB8-F1
#
_cell.length_a   1.000
_cell.length_b   1.000
_cell.length_c   1.000
_cell.angle_alpha   90.00
_cell.angle_beta   90.00
_cell.angle_gamma   90.00
#
_symmetry.space_group_name_H-M   'P 1'
#
loop_
_entity.id
_entity.type
_entity.pdbx_description
1 polymer ?
#
loop_
_entity_poly.entity_id
_entity_poly.type
_entity_poly.pdbx_seq_one_letter_code
_entity_poly.pdbx_strand_id
1 'polypeptide(L)'
;TRRRVLEGIGLLASAAVAGCAGPLDGSPEGTETQPARLWFEAVDAPENEADVDPIEYASLSDGEQSLVDTALEDGEYVADTDETPPAWDSLRERVEARSEDGEELVVYLVRDGQHYRVGFVNGDNIIAFPDHDG
;
A
#
# COMPACT_ATOMS: atom_id res chain seq x y z
N THR A 1 29.61 6.25 56.91
CA THR A 1 30.95 5.74 56.56
C THR A 1 31.04 4.26 56.83
N ARG A 2 31.11 3.41 55.78
CA ARG A 2 31.72 2.07 55.77
C ARG A 2 31.69 1.52 54.34
N ARG A 3 32.83 1.63 53.66
CA ARG A 3 33.18 0.93 52.42
C ARG A 3 33.39 -0.55 52.72
N ARG A 4 33.03 -1.45 51.79
CA ARG A 4 33.79 -2.67 51.52
C ARG A 4 33.70 -3.00 50.04
N VAL A 5 34.84 -2.88 49.38
CA VAL A 5 35.16 -3.37 48.05
C VAL A 5 35.52 -4.85 48.21
N LEU A 6 34.95 -5.74 47.40
CA LEU A 6 35.55 -7.03 47.09
C LEU A 6 35.84 -7.07 45.60
N GLU A 7 37.11 -6.81 45.28
CA GLU A 7 37.76 -7.39 44.11
C GLU A 7 37.80 -8.91 44.28
N GLY A 8 37.45 -9.63 43.22
CA GLY A 8 37.55 -11.08 43.14
C GLY A 8 37.75 -11.47 41.69
N ILE A 9 39.01 -11.50 41.26
CA ILE A 9 39.46 -12.01 39.98
C ILE A 9 39.13 -13.51 39.92
N GLY A 10 38.33 -13.90 38.94
CA GLY A 10 38.07 -15.30 38.58
C GLY A 10 38.25 -15.48 37.08
N LEU A 11 39.47 -15.80 36.68
CA LEU A 11 39.84 -16.18 35.33
C LEU A 11 39.64 -17.70 35.17
N LEU A 12 39.16 -18.11 33.98
CA LEU A 12 39.15 -19.46 33.40
C LEU A 12 37.90 -20.33 33.64
N ALA A 13 37.11 -20.50 32.58
CA ALA A 13 36.78 -21.83 32.07
C ALA A 13 36.18 -21.71 30.66
N SER A 14 36.99 -22.05 29.66
CA SER A 14 36.55 -22.32 28.30
C SER A 14 35.63 -23.53 28.31
N ALA A 15 34.35 -23.34 28.00
CA ALA A 15 33.46 -24.43 27.63
C ALA A 15 33.12 -24.26 26.14
N ALA A 16 33.76 -25.10 25.33
CA ALA A 16 33.37 -25.33 23.95
C ALA A 16 31.98 -25.98 23.95
N VAL A 17 30.96 -25.23 23.53
CA VAL A 17 29.69 -25.81 23.09
C VAL A 17 29.75 -25.98 21.58
N ALA A 18 29.93 -27.23 21.17
CA ALA A 18 29.69 -27.68 19.81
C ALA A 18 28.18 -27.83 19.59
N GLY A 19 27.70 -27.37 18.42
CA GLY A 19 26.36 -27.64 17.89
C GLY A 19 25.28 -26.74 18.50
N CYS A 20 24.56 -25.91 17.77
CA CYS A 20 24.15 -26.01 16.39
C CYS A 20 24.57 -24.77 15.60
N ALA A 21 25.34 -24.99 14.53
CA ALA A 21 25.22 -24.13 13.36
C ALA A 21 23.84 -24.39 12.77
N GLY A 22 22.81 -23.74 13.32
CA GLY A 22 21.69 -23.38 12.47
C GLY A 22 22.24 -22.42 11.43
N PRO A 23 21.92 -22.55 10.13
CA PRO A 23 22.07 -21.42 9.26
C PRO A 23 21.22 -20.31 9.89
N LEU A 24 21.89 -19.36 10.54
CA LEU A 24 21.42 -17.99 10.51
C LEU A 24 21.54 -17.65 9.03
N ASP A 25 20.50 -18.01 8.28
CA ASP A 25 20.25 -17.43 6.98
C ASP A 25 20.02 -15.95 7.30
N GLY A 26 21.13 -15.24 7.42
CA GLY A 26 21.20 -13.79 7.39
C GLY A 26 20.92 -13.33 5.98
N SER A 27 19.80 -13.80 5.42
CA SER A 27 19.05 -12.96 4.52
C SER A 27 18.56 -11.80 5.39
N PRO A 28 18.84 -10.53 5.07
CA PRO A 28 17.91 -9.51 5.54
C PRO A 28 16.54 -10.02 5.12
N GLU A 29 15.60 -10.15 6.04
CA GLU A 29 14.19 -10.38 5.70
C GLU A 29 13.90 -9.39 4.56
N GLY A 30 13.84 -9.93 3.34
CA GLY A 30 13.68 -9.12 2.15
C GLY A 30 12.40 -8.36 2.38
N THR A 31 12.46 -7.04 2.22
CA THR A 31 11.31 -6.13 2.25
C THR A 31 10.10 -6.87 1.68
N GLU A 32 9.19 -7.34 2.54
CA GLU A 32 7.98 -8.01 2.08
C GLU A 32 7.28 -6.97 1.22
N THR A 33 7.33 -7.16 -0.11
CA THR A 33 6.75 -6.21 -1.05
C THR A 33 5.28 -6.10 -0.66
N GLN A 34 4.84 -4.89 -0.35
CA GLN A 34 3.45 -4.68 0.03
C GLN A 34 2.55 -5.18 -1.11
N PRO A 35 1.34 -5.67 -0.81
CA PRO A 35 0.43 -6.06 -1.87
C PRO A 35 -0.04 -4.85 -2.66
N ALA A 36 -0.47 -5.09 -3.89
CA ALA A 36 -1.28 -4.16 -4.66
C ALA A 36 -2.64 -3.99 -3.98
N ARG A 37 -3.09 -2.74 -3.79
CA ARG A 37 -4.33 -2.39 -3.10
C ARG A 37 -5.10 -1.30 -3.83
N LEU A 38 -6.39 -1.53 -4.01
CA LEU A 38 -7.34 -0.58 -4.58
C LEU A 38 -8.52 -0.44 -3.63
N TRP A 39 -8.89 0.78 -3.26
CA TRP A 39 -10.06 1.04 -2.44
C TRP A 39 -10.70 2.37 -2.82
N PHE A 40 -11.93 2.55 -2.36
CA PHE A 40 -12.74 3.71 -2.70
C PHE A 40 -13.36 4.31 -1.44
N GLU A 41 -13.24 5.62 -1.28
CA GLU A 41 -13.92 6.36 -0.23
C GLU A 41 -15.05 7.18 -0.83
N ALA A 42 -16.29 6.92 -0.41
CA ALA A 42 -17.44 7.71 -0.85
C ALA A 42 -17.36 9.13 -0.28
N VAL A 43 -17.50 10.13 -1.15
CA VAL A 43 -17.40 11.55 -0.80
C VAL A 43 -18.55 12.35 -1.41
N ASP A 44 -18.81 13.53 -0.85
CA ASP A 44 -19.65 14.51 -1.54
C ASP A 44 -18.99 14.93 -2.86
N ALA A 45 -19.82 15.27 -3.85
CA ALA A 45 -19.33 15.81 -5.11
C ALA A 45 -18.42 17.03 -4.83
N PRO A 46 -17.28 17.14 -5.52
CA PRO A 46 -16.43 18.32 -5.38
C PRO A 46 -17.20 19.58 -5.77
N GLU A 47 -16.84 20.72 -5.19
CA GLU A 47 -17.53 22.00 -5.43
C GLU A 47 -17.62 22.36 -6.92
N ASN A 48 -16.68 21.86 -7.73
CA ASN A 48 -16.70 21.97 -9.18
C ASN A 48 -16.11 20.71 -9.84
N GLU A 49 -16.96 19.88 -10.41
CA GLU A 49 -16.56 18.64 -11.09
C GLU A 49 -15.66 18.88 -12.31
N ALA A 50 -15.79 20.05 -12.96
CA ALA A 50 -14.96 20.41 -14.10
C ALA A 50 -13.48 20.63 -13.70
N ASP A 51 -13.20 20.89 -12.42
CA ASP A 51 -11.85 21.11 -11.92
C ASP A 51 -11.12 19.79 -11.60
N VAL A 52 -11.83 18.64 -11.52
CA VAL A 52 -11.24 17.36 -11.08
C VAL A 52 -11.27 16.21 -12.10
N ASP A 53 -11.91 16.37 -13.26
CA ASP A 53 -12.03 15.37 -14.34
C ASP A 53 -12.17 13.90 -13.84
N PRO A 54 -13.32 13.52 -13.24
CA PRO A 54 -13.47 12.20 -12.63
C PRO A 54 -13.40 11.07 -13.67
N ILE A 55 -12.99 9.89 -13.21
CA ILE A 55 -13.10 8.66 -13.99
C ILE A 55 -14.57 8.22 -13.98
N GLU A 56 -15.21 8.29 -15.15
CA GLU A 56 -16.56 7.78 -15.35
C GLU A 56 -16.55 6.25 -15.29
N TYR A 57 -17.27 5.63 -14.34
CA TYR A 57 -17.35 4.18 -14.21
C TYR A 57 -17.78 3.49 -15.51
N ALA A 58 -18.73 4.08 -16.23
CA ALA A 58 -19.23 3.56 -17.51
C ALA A 58 -18.18 3.59 -18.64
N SER A 59 -17.07 4.31 -18.48
CA SER A 59 -15.95 4.36 -19.44
C SER A 59 -14.87 3.29 -19.20
N LEU A 60 -15.00 2.54 -18.09
CA LEU A 60 -14.11 1.44 -17.75
C LEU A 60 -14.43 0.21 -18.60
N SER A 61 -13.41 -0.58 -18.92
CA SER A 61 -13.58 -1.91 -19.50
C SER A 61 -14.20 -2.89 -18.49
N ASP A 62 -14.78 -3.99 -18.98
CA ASP A 62 -15.42 -5.00 -18.10
C ASP A 62 -14.47 -5.52 -17.00
N GLY A 63 -13.18 -5.65 -17.30
CA GLY A 63 -12.17 -6.07 -16.32
C GLY A 63 -11.88 -4.99 -15.27
N GLU A 64 -11.81 -3.73 -15.68
CA GLU A 64 -11.64 -2.61 -14.74
C GLU A 64 -12.89 -2.44 -13.87
N GLN A 65 -14.08 -2.55 -14.45
CA GLN A 65 -15.35 -2.53 -13.73
C GLN A 65 -15.39 -3.65 -12.68
N SER A 66 -15.00 -4.87 -13.05
CA SER A 66 -14.92 -5.99 -12.10
C SER A 66 -13.99 -5.71 -10.90
N LEU A 67 -12.86 -5.03 -11.10
CA LEU A 67 -11.96 -4.65 -10.02
C LEU A 67 -12.59 -3.59 -9.11
N VAL A 68 -13.22 -2.58 -9.72
CA VAL A 68 -13.93 -1.51 -8.99
C VAL A 68 -15.10 -2.07 -8.19
N ASP A 69 -15.91 -2.95 -8.79
CA ASP A 69 -17.00 -3.65 -8.13
C ASP A 69 -16.49 -4.42 -6.91
N THR A 70 -15.45 -5.24 -7.09
CA THR A 70 -14.84 -6.02 -5.99
C THR A 70 -14.40 -5.10 -4.84
N ALA A 71 -13.68 -4.03 -5.14
CA ALA A 71 -13.21 -3.09 -4.12
C ALA A 71 -14.34 -2.33 -3.42
N LEU A 72 -15.43 -2.00 -4.12
CA LEU A 72 -16.60 -1.36 -3.52
C LEU A 72 -17.43 -2.33 -2.67
N GLU A 73 -17.52 -3.60 -3.06
CA GLU A 73 -18.26 -4.64 -2.34
C GLU A 73 -17.51 -5.12 -1.09
N ASP A 74 -16.21 -5.38 -1.22
CA ASP A 74 -15.37 -5.94 -0.15
C ASP A 74 -14.66 -4.86 0.68
N GLY A 75 -14.73 -3.59 0.26
CA GLY A 75 -14.07 -2.43 0.85
C GLY A 75 -12.67 -2.17 0.32
N GLU A 76 -11.98 -3.21 -0.15
CA GLU A 76 -10.72 -3.10 -0.90
C GLU A 76 -10.52 -4.32 -1.81
N TYR A 77 -9.83 -4.12 -2.93
CA TYR A 77 -9.23 -5.18 -3.72
C TYR A 77 -7.76 -5.30 -3.34
N VAL A 78 -7.30 -6.52 -3.04
CA VAL A 78 -5.91 -6.83 -2.67
C VAL A 78 -5.38 -7.96 -3.51
N ALA A 79 -4.18 -7.80 -4.07
CA ALA A 79 -3.48 -8.84 -4.80
C ALA A 79 -1.97 -8.75 -4.58
N ASP A 80 -1.26 -9.86 -4.75
CA ASP A 80 0.20 -9.82 -4.89
C ASP A 80 0.57 -9.01 -6.15
N THR A 81 1.57 -8.13 -6.02
CA THR A 81 1.96 -7.18 -7.08
C THR A 81 2.34 -7.90 -8.40
N ASP A 82 2.92 -9.10 -8.31
CA ASP A 82 3.30 -9.91 -9.47
C ASP A 82 2.12 -10.71 -10.08
N GLU A 83 0.96 -10.73 -9.42
CA GLU A 83 -0.23 -11.51 -9.80
C GLU A 83 -1.42 -10.63 -10.23
N THR A 84 -1.22 -9.31 -10.34
CA THR A 84 -2.28 -8.40 -10.76
C THR A 84 -2.74 -8.67 -12.19
N PRO A 85 -4.05 -8.65 -12.47
CA PRO A 85 -4.56 -8.90 -13.82
C PRO A 85 -4.25 -7.72 -14.77
N PRO A 86 -4.31 -7.90 -16.10
CA PRO A 86 -4.05 -6.79 -17.05
C PRO A 86 -4.98 -5.57 -16.88
N ALA A 87 -6.19 -5.77 -16.35
CA ALA A 87 -7.11 -4.68 -16.03
C ALA A 87 -6.58 -3.78 -14.91
N TRP A 88 -5.74 -4.31 -14.02
CA TRP A 88 -5.07 -3.55 -12.96
C TRP A 88 -4.13 -2.50 -13.55
N ASP A 89 -3.27 -2.90 -14.49
CA ASP A 89 -2.33 -1.98 -15.14
C ASP A 89 -3.07 -0.90 -15.93
N SER A 90 -4.11 -1.28 -16.67
CA SER A 90 -4.95 -0.31 -17.40
C SER A 90 -5.59 0.71 -16.44
N LEU A 91 -6.13 0.26 -15.30
CA LEU A 91 -6.72 1.16 -14.32
C LEU A 91 -5.65 2.04 -13.65
N ARG A 92 -4.49 1.47 -13.32
CA ARG A 92 -3.34 2.18 -12.77
C ARG A 92 -2.92 3.32 -13.71
N GLU A 93 -2.74 3.05 -15.00
CA GLU A 93 -2.37 4.05 -15.99
C GLU A 93 -3.40 5.20 -16.08
N ARG A 94 -4.71 4.89 -15.97
CA ARG A 94 -5.76 5.92 -15.95
C ARG A 94 -5.71 6.81 -14.70
N VAL A 95 -5.39 6.22 -13.55
CA VAL A 95 -5.28 6.93 -12.27
C VAL A 95 -3.99 7.75 -12.24
N GLU A 96 -2.86 7.20 -12.68
CA GLU A 96 -1.58 7.90 -12.82
C GLU A 96 -1.72 9.13 -13.71
N ALA A 97 -2.32 8.97 -14.90
CA ALA A 97 -2.49 10.08 -15.83
C ALA A 97 -3.23 11.28 -15.22
N ARG A 98 -4.17 11.06 -14.28
CA ARG A 98 -4.88 12.13 -13.57
C ARG A 98 -4.12 12.68 -12.37
N SER A 99 -3.29 11.85 -11.75
CA SER A 99 -2.47 12.22 -10.60
C SER A 99 -1.26 13.07 -11.02
N GLU A 100 -0.77 12.90 -12.26
CA GLU A 100 0.38 13.64 -12.80
C GLU A 100 0.05 15.06 -13.31
N ASP A 101 -1.22 15.35 -13.59
CA ASP A 101 -1.68 16.67 -14.05
C ASP A 101 -1.83 17.70 -12.89
N GLY A 102 -1.61 17.30 -11.64
CA GLY A 102 -1.68 18.15 -10.43
C GLY A 102 -0.57 17.89 -9.42
N GLU A 103 -0.44 18.77 -8.41
CA GLU A 103 0.47 18.57 -7.26
C GLU A 103 -0.07 17.56 -6.23
N GLU A 104 -1.25 16.98 -6.48
CA GLU A 104 -2.00 16.14 -5.55
C GLU A 104 -2.34 14.77 -6.16
N LEU A 105 -2.15 13.72 -5.37
CA LEU A 105 -2.44 12.32 -5.72
C LEU A 105 -3.93 11.97 -5.58
N VAL A 106 -4.82 12.94 -5.75
CA VAL A 106 -6.26 12.79 -5.52
C VAL A 106 -6.96 12.53 -6.84
N VAL A 107 -7.54 11.34 -6.98
CA VAL A 107 -8.30 10.94 -8.17
C VAL A 107 -9.73 10.58 -7.75
N TYR A 108 -10.69 10.96 -8.58
CA TYR A 108 -12.10 10.66 -8.35
C TYR A 108 -12.62 9.63 -9.35
N LEU A 109 -13.53 8.77 -8.91
CA LEU A 109 -14.39 7.92 -9.73
C LEU A 109 -15.84 8.34 -9.50
N VAL A 110 -16.65 8.41 -10.55
CA VAL A 110 -18.10 8.59 -10.42
C VAL A 110 -18.84 7.35 -10.93
N ARG A 111 -19.77 6.87 -10.12
CA ARG A 111 -20.65 5.74 -10.43
C ARG A 111 -22.05 6.03 -9.93
N ASP A 112 -23.05 5.92 -10.81
CA ASP A 112 -24.47 6.13 -10.47
C ASP A 112 -24.75 7.48 -9.78
N GLY A 113 -23.95 8.51 -10.08
CA GLY A 113 -24.04 9.85 -9.48
C GLY A 113 -23.40 9.99 -8.11
N GLN A 114 -22.75 8.96 -7.59
CA GLN A 114 -21.93 8.99 -6.38
C GLN A 114 -20.46 9.16 -6.74
N HIS A 115 -19.79 10.11 -6.08
CA HIS A 115 -18.34 10.31 -6.19
C HIS A 115 -17.59 9.48 -5.17
N TYR A 116 -16.45 8.96 -5.60
CA TYR A 116 -15.52 8.20 -4.79
C TYR A 116 -14.13 8.76 -4.97
N ARG A 117 -13.39 8.96 -3.89
CA ARG A 117 -11.93 9.14 -3.96
C ARG A 117 -11.27 7.79 -4.12
N VAL A 118 -10.29 7.72 -5.01
CA VAL A 118 -9.57 6.50 -5.35
C VAL A 118 -8.32 6.41 -4.49
N GLY A 119 -8.17 5.29 -3.78
CA GLY A 119 -6.90 4.88 -3.22
C GLY A 119 -6.32 3.76 -4.06
N PHE A 120 -5.10 3.96 -4.55
CA PHE A 120 -4.42 3.01 -5.43
C PHE A 120 -2.96 2.91 -5.03
N VAL A 121 -2.54 1.72 -4.61
CA VAL A 121 -1.17 1.42 -4.19
C VAL A 121 -0.70 0.17 -4.92
N ASN A 122 0.53 0.20 -5.44
CA ASN A 122 1.17 -0.94 -6.09
C ASN A 122 2.50 -1.24 -5.41
N GLY A 123 2.49 -2.15 -4.43
CA GLY A 123 3.62 -2.33 -3.54
C GLY A 123 3.92 -1.09 -2.72
N ASP A 124 5.18 -0.64 -2.73
CA ASP A 124 5.59 0.57 -2.05
C ASP A 124 5.28 1.86 -2.84
N ASN A 125 4.70 1.73 -4.04
CA ASN A 125 4.35 2.86 -4.89
C ASN A 125 2.91 3.32 -4.63
N ILE A 126 2.75 4.53 -4.10
CA ILE A 126 1.45 5.18 -3.93
C ILE A 126 1.10 5.89 -5.24
N ILE A 127 0.04 5.42 -5.90
CA ILE A 127 -0.42 5.94 -7.18
C ILE A 127 -1.46 7.04 -6.94
N ALA A 128 -2.44 6.77 -6.08
CA ALA A 128 -3.42 7.74 -5.62
C ALA A 128 -3.70 7.51 -4.14
N PHE A 129 -3.96 8.60 -3.41
CA PHE A 129 -4.29 8.55 -2.00
C PHE A 129 -5.56 9.37 -1.74
N PRO A 130 -6.60 8.79 -1.12
CA PRO A 130 -7.87 9.48 -0.92
C PRO A 130 -7.84 10.48 0.24
N ASP A 131 -6.77 10.47 1.02
CA ASP A 131 -6.64 11.32 2.20
C ASP A 131 -6.08 12.69 1.81
N HIS A 132 -6.88 13.70 2.13
CA HIS A 132 -6.45 15.07 2.19
C HIS A 132 -6.60 15.44 3.67
N ASP A 133 -5.55 15.19 4.47
CA ASP A 133 -5.49 15.74 5.83
C ASP A 133 -5.67 17.26 5.69
N GLY A 134 -6.82 17.76 6.17
CA GLY A 134 -7.11 19.17 6.38
C GLY A 134 -6.74 19.59 7.79
#